data_AF-A0A936FIL5-F1
#
_entry.id   AF-A0A936FIL5-F1
#
_cell.length_a   1.000
_cell.length_b   1.000
_cell.length_c   1.000
_cell.angle_alpha   90.00
_cell.angle_beta   90.00
_cell.angle_gamma   90.00
#
_symmetry.space_group_name_H-M   'P 1'
#
loop_
_entity.id
_entity.type
_entity.pdbx_description
1 polymer ?
#
loop_
_entity_poly.entity_id
_entity_poly.type
_entity_poly.pdbx_seq_one_letter_code
_entity_poly.pdbx_strand_id
1 'polypeptide(L)' 'MRYSTIHAFKGLESTAVVIVGIEGFARSDLRELFYVGASRAKSVLRLLLPQTCTDYADRLADIFRFMND' A
#
# COMPACT_ATOMS: atom_id res chain seq x y z
N MET A 1 12.67 -9.45 -10.45
CA MET A 1 11.84 -8.40 -9.79
C MET A 1 10.76 -7.99 -10.79
N ARG A 2 9.46 -8.11 -10.45
CA ARG A 2 8.33 -7.73 -11.33
C ARG A 2 7.69 -6.45 -10.79
N TYR A 3 7.30 -5.54 -11.67
CA TYR A 3 6.58 -4.30 -11.32
C TYR A 3 5.32 -4.19 -12.18
N SER A 4 4.19 -3.88 -11.56
CA SER A 4 2.89 -3.73 -12.21
C SER A 4 1.90 -3.05 -11.27
N THR A 5 0.65 -2.90 -11.70
CA THR A 5 -0.45 -2.46 -10.84
C THR A 5 -0.78 -3.53 -9.81
N ILE A 6 -1.37 -3.13 -8.67
CA ILE A 6 -1.79 -4.06 -7.62
C ILE A 6 -2.68 -5.19 -8.17
N HIS A 7 -3.58 -4.86 -9.10
CA HIS A 7 -4.51 -5.82 -9.69
C HIS A 7 -3.80 -7.00 -10.38
N ALA A 8 -2.66 -6.76 -11.04
CA ALA A 8 -1.89 -7.81 -11.72
C ALA A 8 -1.23 -8.80 -10.74
N PHE A 9 -1.15 -8.46 -9.45
CA PHE A 9 -0.61 -9.31 -8.39
C PHE A 9 -1.70 -10.01 -7.56
N LYS A 10 -2.97 -9.94 -7.96
CA LYS A 10 -4.05 -10.66 -7.26
C LYS A 10 -3.78 -12.18 -7.28
N GLY A 11 -3.77 -12.81 -6.11
CA GLY A 11 -3.48 -14.24 -5.96
C GLY A 11 -2.00 -14.63 -6.01
N LEU A 12 -1.08 -13.66 -6.13
CA LEU A 12 0.36 -13.89 -6.13
C LEU A 12 0.98 -13.33 -4.86
N GLU A 13 1.67 -14.16 -4.10
CA GLU A 13 2.34 -13.73 -2.86
C GLU A 13 3.86 -13.61 -3.05
N SER A 14 4.49 -12.75 -2.24
CA SER A 14 5.93 -12.52 -2.24
C SER A 14 6.45 -12.32 -0.82
N THR A 15 7.68 -12.73 -0.54
CA THR A 15 8.35 -12.48 0.76
C THR A 15 8.38 -10.99 1.09
N ALA A 16 8.65 -10.15 0.09
CA ALA A 16 8.66 -8.71 0.21
C ALA A 16 7.81 -8.07 -0.90
N VAL A 17 7.05 -7.03 -0.53
CA VAL A 17 6.27 -6.19 -1.44
C VAL A 17 6.62 -4.73 -1.16
N VAL A 18 6.83 -3.97 -2.25
CA VAL A 18 7.00 -2.52 -2.21
C VAL A 18 5.81 -1.90 -2.92
N ILE A 19 5.05 -1.06 -2.24
CA ILE A 19 3.93 -0.30 -2.80
C ILE A 19 4.34 1.16 -2.92
N VAL A 20 4.06 1.74 -4.09
CA VAL A 20 4.38 3.13 -4.43
C VAL A 20 3.14 3.79 -5.03
N GLY A 21 3.09 5.13 -5.02
CA GLY A 21 2.03 5.88 -5.69
C GLY A 21 0.68 5.85 -4.96
N ILE A 22 0.68 5.64 -3.64
CA ILE A 22 -0.54 5.81 -2.83
C ILE A 22 -0.74 7.30 -2.57
N GLU A 23 -1.87 7.82 -3.03
CA GLU A 23 -2.27 9.22 -2.87
C GLU A 23 -3.11 9.47 -1.61
N GLY A 24 -3.59 8.42 -0.94
CA GLY A 24 -4.35 8.48 0.30
C GLY A 24 -5.42 7.39 0.39
N PHE A 25 -6.17 7.37 1.49
CA PHE A 25 -7.17 6.33 1.79
C PHE A 25 -8.59 6.87 1.91
N ALA A 26 -8.84 8.12 1.49
CA ALA A 26 -10.16 8.74 1.62
C ALA A 26 -11.27 7.95 0.90
N ARG A 27 -10.95 7.39 -0.29
CA ARG A 27 -11.87 6.57 -1.07
C ARG A 27 -11.79 5.09 -0.69
N SER A 28 -12.93 4.41 -0.64
CA SER A 28 -13.02 2.99 -0.27
C SER A 28 -12.31 2.06 -1.25
N ASP A 29 -12.35 2.36 -2.55
CA ASP A 29 -11.68 1.58 -3.59
C ASP A 29 -10.15 1.59 -3.45
N LEU A 30 -9.58 2.72 -3.04
CA LEU A 30 -8.15 2.84 -2.74
C LEU A 30 -7.76 2.02 -1.50
N ARG A 31 -8.61 1.98 -0.47
CA ARG A 31 -8.41 1.12 0.71
C ARG A 31 -8.42 -0.36 0.33
N GLU A 32 -9.39 -0.79 -0.47
CA GLU A 32 -9.47 -2.18 -0.96
C GLU A 32 -8.26 -2.54 -1.83
N LEU A 33 -7.84 -1.66 -2.74
CA LEU A 33 -6.64 -1.87 -3.53
C LEU A 33 -5.41 -2.01 -2.63
N PHE A 34 -5.25 -1.13 -1.65
CA PHE A 34 -4.14 -1.24 -0.72
C PHE A 34 -4.19 -2.54 0.08
N TYR A 35 -5.36 -2.95 0.60
CA TYR A 35 -5.54 -4.24 1.25
C TYR A 35 -5.04 -5.40 0.38
N VAL A 36 -5.48 -5.41 -0.87
CA VAL A 36 -5.12 -6.44 -1.85
C VAL A 36 -3.61 -6.47 -2.09
N GLY A 37 -2.96 -5.31 -2.19
CA GLY A 37 -1.51 -5.21 -2.38
C GLY A 37 -0.72 -5.58 -1.13
N ALA A 38 -1.11 -5.04 0.03
CA ALA A 38 -0.46 -5.25 1.32
C ALA A 38 -0.50 -6.73 1.72
N SER A 39 -1.63 -7.40 1.54
CA SER A 39 -1.80 -8.83 1.81
C SER A 39 -1.03 -9.75 0.87
N ARG A 40 -0.28 -9.23 -0.13
CA ARG A 40 0.67 -10.05 -0.90
C ARG A 40 2.02 -10.20 -0.21
N ALA A 41 2.32 -9.37 0.78
CA ALA A 41 3.56 -9.46 1.55
C ALA A 41 3.46 -10.56 2.61
N LYS A 42 4.36 -11.55 2.54
CA LYS A 42 4.46 -12.59 3.58
C LYS A 42 5.23 -12.15 4.81
N SER A 43 6.22 -11.27 4.63
CA SER A 43 7.15 -10.91 5.71
C SER A 43 7.45 -9.42 5.74
N VAL A 44 7.66 -8.78 4.59
CA VAL A 44 8.04 -7.37 4.52
C VAL A 44 7.11 -6.61 3.60
N LEU A 45 6.43 -5.61 4.14
CA LEU A 45 5.71 -4.60 3.39
C LEU A 45 6.44 -3.27 3.51
N ARG A 46 6.82 -2.67 2.38
CA ARG A 46 7.35 -1.30 2.33
C ARG A 46 6.42 -0.40 1.54
N LEU A 47 6.15 0.77 2.09
CA LEU A 47 5.43 1.86 1.45
C LEU A 47 6.41 2.98 1.15
N LEU A 48 6.43 3.43 -0.11
CA LEU A 48 7.20 4.60 -0.50
C LEU A 48 6.24 5.74 -0.82
N LEU A 49 6.34 6.80 -0.02
CA LEU A 49 5.63 8.05 -0.24
C LEU A 49 6.55 9.03 -0.99
N PRO A 50 6.01 9.85 -1.92
CA PRO A 50 6.80 10.88 -2.59
C PRO A 50 7.39 11.85 -1.57
N GLN A 51 8.61 12.33 -1.80
CA GLN A 51 9.21 13.37 -0.95
C GLN A 51 8.43 14.69 -0.97
N THR A 52 7.64 14.92 -2.02
CA THR A 52 6.75 16.08 -2.18
C THR A 52 5.45 15.96 -1.36
N CYS A 53 5.25 14.86 -0.65
CA CYS A 53 4.10 14.63 0.22
C CYS A 53 4.18 15.55 1.45
N THR A 54 3.46 16.66 1.42
CA THR A 54 3.41 17.65 2.51
C THR A 54 2.57 17.17 3.70
N ASP A 55 1.66 16.23 3.45
CA ASP A 55 0.70 15.62 4.38
C ASP A 55 1.21 14.26 4.92
N TYR A 56 2.53 14.07 5.02
CA TYR A 56 3.14 12.77 5.36
C TYR A 56 2.63 12.18 6.69
N ALA A 57 2.46 13.02 7.71
CA ALA A 57 1.97 12.57 9.02
C ALA A 57 0.53 12.05 8.94
N ASP A 58 -0.34 12.75 8.21
CA ASP A 58 -1.74 12.37 8.02
C ASP A 58 -1.83 11.07 7.21
N ARG A 59 -1.02 10.93 6.15
CA ARG A 59 -0.97 9.69 5.36
C ARG A 59 -0.49 8.50 6.19
N LEU A 60 0.53 8.68 7.03
CA LEU A 60 0.96 7.63 7.94
C LEU A 60 -0.16 7.27 8.92
N ALA A 61 -0.84 8.25 9.51
CA ALA A 61 -1.95 8.00 10.42
C ALA A 61 -3.05 7.19 9.75
N ASP A 62 -3.40 7.50 8.50
CA ASP A 62 -4.39 6.75 7.71
C ASP A 62 -3.94 5.30 7.47
N ILE A 63 -2.67 5.08 7.08
CA ILE A 63 -2.08 3.75 6.87
C ILE A 63 -2.12 2.95 8.17
N PHE A 64 -1.66 3.54 9.27
CA PHE A 64 -1.62 2.90 10.57
C PHE A 64 -3.03 2.55 11.04
N ARG A 65 -3.99 3.45 10.89
CA ARG A 65 -5.39 3.17 11.23
C ARG A 65 -5.92 1.99 10.43
N PHE A 66 -5.74 2.03 9.11
CA PHE A 66 -6.18 0.97 8.22
C PHE A 66 -5.55 -0.40 8.56
N MET A 67 -4.28 -0.43 9.00
CA MET A 67 -3.62 -1.68 9.38
C MET A 67 -4.07 -2.25 10.73
N ASN A 68 -4.74 -1.45 11.57
CA ASN A 68 -5.22 -1.86 12.89
C ASN A 68 -6.74 -2.06 12.97
N ASP A 69 -7.47 -1.72 11.89
CA ASP A 69 -8.89 -2.03 11.70
C ASP A 69 -9.05 -3.47 11.14
#